data_AF-A0A356T5J3-F1
#
_entry.id   AF-A0A356T5J3-F1
#
_cell.length_a   1.000
_cell.length_b   1.000
_cell.length_c   1.000
_cell.angle_alpha   90.00
_cell.angle_beta   90.00
_cell.angle_gamma   90.00
#
_symmetry.space_group_name_H-M   'P 1'
#
loop_
_entity.id
_entity.type
_entity.pdbx_description
1 polymer ?
#
loop_
_entity_poly.entity_id
_entity_poly.type
_entity_poly.pdbx_seq_one_letter_code
_entity_poly.pdbx_strand_id
1 'polypeptide(L)'
;MAGQYHEPRERLSEKSLDIKRAIDSMMEELEAVDWYRQRAQACTDPSLRAILDHHQREEIEHFAMLLEWCRRNDADFAEQLRTYMFTEGDILNVEDEATEAGLARPKEEDVADAVSPQRSTIGALKEER
;
A
#
# COMPACT_ATOMS: atom_id res chain seq x y z
N MET A 1 -10.06 1.80 -14.13
CA MET A 1 -9.51 1.35 -15.43
C MET A 1 -8.15 0.71 -15.17
N ALA A 2 -8.15 -0.58 -14.81
CA ALA A 2 -6.95 -1.39 -14.85
C ALA A 2 -6.48 -1.51 -16.32
N GLY A 3 -5.17 -1.43 -16.54
CA GLY A 3 -4.59 -1.92 -17.80
C GLY A 3 -3.82 -0.91 -18.66
N GLN A 4 -2.86 -0.19 -18.10
CA GLN A 4 -1.71 0.26 -18.89
C GLN A 4 -0.42 0.20 -18.06
N TYR A 5 0.66 -0.29 -18.66
CA TYR A 5 2.00 0.03 -18.17
C TYR A 5 2.29 1.49 -18.53
N HIS A 6 2.86 2.25 -17.60
CA HIS A 6 3.29 3.64 -17.88
C HIS A 6 4.62 3.69 -18.65
N GLU A 7 5.35 2.58 -18.71
CA GLU A 7 6.60 2.41 -19.43
C GLU A 7 6.52 1.21 -20.38
N PRO A 8 7.31 1.15 -21.46
CA PRO A 8 7.40 -0.02 -22.32
C PRO A 8 7.73 -1.28 -21.51
N ARG A 9 6.98 -2.37 -21.75
CA ARG A 9 7.07 -3.61 -20.98
C ARG A 9 8.49 -4.19 -21.00
N GLU A 10 9.15 -4.11 -22.15
CA GLU A 10 10.52 -4.58 -22.37
C GLU A 10 11.58 -3.84 -21.54
N ARG A 11 11.24 -2.69 -20.94
CA ARG A 11 12.12 -1.95 -20.02
C ARG A 11 11.89 -2.32 -18.55
N LEU A 12 10.89 -3.14 -18.26
CA LEU A 12 10.55 -3.55 -16.90
C LEU A 12 11.20 -4.89 -16.58
N SER A 13 11.74 -5.01 -15.37
CA SER A 13 12.24 -6.30 -14.87
C SER A 13 11.08 -7.27 -14.61
N GLU A 14 11.34 -8.58 -14.65
CA GLU A 14 10.33 -9.60 -14.31
C GLU A 14 9.73 -9.37 -12.92
N LYS A 15 10.57 -9.02 -11.92
CA LYS A 15 10.10 -8.65 -10.58
C LYS A 15 9.13 -7.47 -10.63
N SER A 16 9.46 -6.40 -11.36
CA SER A 16 8.59 -5.23 -11.49
C SER A 16 7.27 -5.57 -12.19
N LEU A 17 7.32 -6.46 -13.18
CA LEU A 17 6.12 -6.95 -13.87
C LEU A 17 5.23 -7.76 -12.91
N ASP A 18 5.79 -8.62 -12.07
CA ASP A 18 5.02 -9.40 -11.09
C ASP A 18 4.43 -8.52 -9.99
N ILE A 19 5.20 -7.56 -9.46
CA ILE A 19 4.70 -6.57 -8.50
C ILE A 19 3.56 -5.73 -9.12
N LYS A 20 3.68 -5.31 -10.38
CA LYS A 20 2.60 -4.59 -11.07
C LYS A 20 1.33 -5.42 -11.17
N ARG A 21 1.42 -6.73 -11.46
CA ARG A 21 0.26 -7.62 -11.48
C ARG A 21 -0.41 -7.67 -10.11
N ALA A 22 0.36 -7.83 -9.03
CA ALA A 22 -0.18 -7.85 -7.67
C ALA A 22 -0.82 -6.51 -7.28
N ILE A 23 -0.19 -5.37 -7.63
CA ILE A 23 -0.74 -4.03 -7.38
C ILE A 23 -2.05 -3.82 -8.14
N ASP A 24 -2.10 -4.15 -9.43
CA ASP A 24 -3.31 -4.00 -10.24
C ASP A 24 -4.46 -4.82 -9.65
N SER A 25 -4.20 -6.08 -9.27
CA SER A 25 -5.20 -6.92 -8.63
C SER A 25 -5.65 -6.32 -7.29
N MET A 26 -4.74 -5.85 -6.42
CA MET A 26 -5.12 -5.18 -5.17
C MET A 26 -5.98 -3.93 -5.40
N MET A 27 -5.69 -3.15 -6.45
CA MET A 27 -6.49 -1.98 -6.82
C MET A 27 -7.91 -2.40 -7.24
N GLU A 28 -8.06 -3.47 -8.01
CA GLU A 28 -9.36 -4.03 -8.41
C GLU A 28 -10.15 -4.51 -7.18
N GLU A 29 -9.51 -5.22 -6.24
CA GLU A 29 -10.17 -5.67 -5.01
C GLU A 29 -10.66 -4.48 -4.17
N LEU A 30 -9.84 -3.45 -3.98
CA LEU A 30 -10.24 -2.26 -3.22
C LEU A 30 -11.37 -1.47 -3.90
N GLU A 31 -11.36 -1.39 -5.24
CA GLU A 31 -12.45 -0.80 -6.02
C GLU A 31 -13.76 -1.60 -5.83
N ALA A 32 -13.68 -2.93 -5.85
CA ALA A 32 -14.81 -3.80 -5.57
C ALA A 32 -15.35 -3.63 -4.13
N VAL A 33 -14.47 -3.58 -3.12
CA VAL A 33 -14.85 -3.32 -1.72
C VAL A 33 -15.63 -2.01 -1.58
N ASP A 34 -15.13 -0.93 -2.18
CA ASP A 34 -15.80 0.38 -2.14
C ASP A 34 -17.18 0.31 -2.82
N TRP A 35 -17.22 -0.23 -4.03
CA TRP A 35 -18.47 -0.33 -4.79
C TRP A 35 -19.51 -1.20 -4.09
N TYR A 36 -19.13 -2.38 -3.59
CA TYR A 36 -20.05 -3.25 -2.88
C TYR A 36 -20.55 -2.59 -1.59
N ARG A 37 -19.68 -1.88 -0.84
CA ARG A 37 -20.08 -1.13 0.36
C ARG A 37 -21.16 -0.10 0.05
N GLN A 38 -20.95 0.73 -0.98
CA GLN A 38 -21.92 1.75 -1.39
C GLN A 38 -23.25 1.11 -1.85
N ARG A 39 -23.17 0.06 -2.68
CA ARG A 39 -24.36 -0.66 -3.17
C ARG A 39 -25.14 -1.31 -2.04
N ALA A 40 -24.46 -1.97 -1.09
CA ALA A 40 -25.09 -2.62 0.04
C ALA A 40 -25.84 -1.60 0.93
N GLN A 41 -25.23 -0.44 1.20
CA GLN A 41 -25.87 0.64 1.96
C GLN A 41 -27.11 1.21 1.26
N ALA A 42 -27.07 1.34 -0.07
CA ALA A 42 -28.20 1.83 -0.86
C ALA A 42 -29.26 0.74 -1.17
N CYS A 43 -28.97 -0.53 -0.91
CA CYS A 43 -29.81 -1.65 -1.32
C CYS A 43 -31.05 -1.81 -0.42
N THR A 44 -32.23 -1.80 -1.05
CA THR A 44 -33.53 -1.98 -0.38
C THR A 44 -33.96 -3.44 -0.24
N ASP A 45 -33.42 -4.34 -1.07
CA ASP A 45 -33.68 -5.78 -0.98
C ASP A 45 -32.72 -6.46 0.03
N PRO A 46 -33.24 -7.07 1.12
CA PRO A 46 -32.38 -7.64 2.15
C PRO A 46 -31.53 -8.83 1.68
N SER A 47 -32.02 -9.64 0.74
CA SER A 47 -31.30 -10.81 0.23
C SER A 47 -30.14 -10.39 -0.67
N LEU A 48 -30.36 -9.41 -1.55
CA LEU A 48 -29.29 -8.84 -2.36
C LEU A 48 -28.26 -8.13 -1.49
N ARG A 49 -28.68 -7.34 -0.49
CA ARG A 49 -27.74 -6.69 0.44
C ARG A 49 -26.82 -7.70 1.13
N ALA A 50 -27.36 -8.83 1.58
CA ALA A 50 -26.56 -9.88 2.21
C ALA A 50 -25.50 -10.46 1.25
N ILE A 51 -25.83 -10.63 -0.04
CA ILE A 51 -24.87 -11.09 -1.06
C ILE A 51 -23.77 -10.05 -1.28
N LEU A 52 -24.14 -8.77 -1.40
CA LEU A 52 -23.18 -7.67 -1.59
C LEU A 52 -22.22 -7.53 -0.39
N ASP A 53 -22.74 -7.62 0.84
CA ASP A 53 -21.92 -7.60 2.06
C ASP A 53 -21.02 -8.83 2.19
N HIS A 54 -21.44 -9.97 1.65
CA HIS A 54 -20.61 -11.18 1.62
C HIS A 54 -19.44 -11.00 0.66
N HIS A 55 -19.71 -10.65 -0.61
CA HIS A 55 -18.67 -10.41 -1.61
C HIS A 55 -17.68 -9.35 -1.15
N GLN A 56 -18.18 -8.22 -0.62
CA GLN A 56 -17.33 -7.14 -0.09
C GLN A 56 -16.31 -7.62 0.95
N ARG A 57 -16.67 -8.58 1.80
CA ARG A 57 -15.76 -9.12 2.82
C ARG A 57 -14.75 -10.10 2.23
N GLU A 58 -15.14 -10.89 1.23
CA GLU A 58 -14.22 -11.76 0.50
C GLU A 58 -13.16 -10.96 -0.27
N GLU A 59 -13.52 -9.82 -0.88
CA GLU A 59 -12.51 -8.99 -1.57
C GLU A 59 -11.45 -8.40 -0.62
N ILE A 60 -11.79 -8.17 0.67
CA ILE A 60 -10.81 -7.77 1.69
C ILE A 60 -9.82 -8.92 1.96
N GLU A 61 -10.29 -10.18 1.96
CA GLU A 61 -9.43 -11.36 2.06
C GLU A 61 -8.52 -11.47 0.84
N HIS A 62 -9.05 -11.31 -0.37
CA HIS A 62 -8.26 -11.32 -1.61
C HIS A 62 -7.17 -10.23 -1.60
N PHE A 63 -7.53 -9.01 -1.21
CA PHE A 63 -6.55 -7.93 -1.02
C PHE A 63 -5.45 -8.31 -0.02
N ALA A 64 -5.82 -8.86 1.14
CA ALA A 64 -4.85 -9.23 2.18
C ALA A 64 -3.89 -10.34 1.70
N MET A 65 -4.37 -11.31 0.93
CA MET A 65 -3.55 -12.37 0.34
C MET A 65 -2.51 -11.81 -0.63
N LEU A 66 -2.92 -10.86 -1.50
CA LEU A 66 -2.03 -10.19 -2.44
C LEU A 66 -1.00 -9.29 -1.73
N LEU A 67 -1.44 -8.54 -0.71
CA LEU A 67 -0.58 -7.70 0.11
C LEU A 67 0.51 -8.53 0.81
N GLU A 68 0.15 -9.70 1.35
CA GLU A 68 1.12 -10.61 1.97
C GLU A 68 2.12 -11.16 0.93
N TRP A 69 1.68 -11.44 -0.30
CA TRP A 69 2.60 -11.83 -1.36
C TRP A 69 3.60 -10.69 -1.67
N CYS A 70 3.13 -9.45 -1.78
CA CYS A 70 4.00 -8.28 -1.96
C CYS A 70 4.99 -8.14 -0.79
N ARG A 71 4.53 -8.27 0.47
CA ARG A 71 5.38 -8.22 1.67
C ARG A 71 6.50 -9.26 1.64
N ARG A 72 6.26 -10.46 1.07
CA ARG A 72 7.29 -11.51 0.97
C ARG A 72 8.28 -11.28 -0.16
N ASN A 73 7.91 -10.53 -1.20
CA ASN A 73 8.69 -10.42 -2.44
C ASN A 73 9.30 -9.02 -2.64
N ASP A 74 8.94 -8.05 -1.81
CA ASP A 74 9.46 -6.69 -1.89
C ASP A 74 9.88 -6.14 -0.51
N ALA A 75 11.13 -5.69 -0.42
CA ALA A 75 11.73 -5.29 0.84
C ALA A 75 11.13 -4.00 1.40
N ASP A 76 10.68 -3.10 0.53
CA ASP A 76 10.10 -1.83 0.94
C ASP A 76 8.68 -2.09 1.48
N PHE A 77 7.87 -2.90 0.79
CA PHE A 77 6.61 -3.40 1.37
C PHE A 77 6.83 -4.08 2.72
N ALA A 78 7.86 -4.93 2.83
CA ALA A 78 8.14 -5.67 4.07
C ALA A 78 8.54 -4.78 5.25
N GLU A 79 9.27 -3.70 5.00
CA GLU A 79 9.63 -2.73 6.01
C GLU A 79 8.39 -1.93 6.44
N GLN A 80 7.74 -1.27 5.49
CA GLN A 80 6.65 -0.34 5.80
C GLN A 80 5.49 -1.07 6.51
N LEU A 81 5.15 -2.28 6.07
CA LEU A 81 4.13 -3.08 6.75
C LEU A 81 4.54 -3.50 8.16
N ARG A 82 5.83 -3.70 8.45
CA ARG A 82 6.30 -3.99 9.82
C ARG A 82 6.26 -2.76 10.72
N THR A 83 6.53 -1.58 10.18
CA THR A 83 6.47 -0.33 10.91
C THR A 83 5.02 0.00 11.30
N TYR A 84 4.09 -0.08 10.34
CA TYR A 84 2.75 0.50 10.52
C TYR A 84 1.64 -0.49 10.90
N MET A 85 1.76 -1.77 10.55
CA MET A 85 0.65 -2.71 10.79
C MET A 85 0.62 -3.18 12.24
N PHE A 86 -0.59 -3.31 12.78
CA PHE A 86 -0.85 -3.81 14.14
C PHE A 86 -0.24 -2.94 15.26
N THR A 87 -0.05 -1.65 14.99
CA THR A 87 0.29 -0.65 16.02
C THR A 87 -0.97 -0.03 16.62
N GLU A 88 -0.80 0.58 17.79
CA GLU A 88 -1.82 1.40 18.45
C GLU A 88 -1.30 2.84 18.57
N GLY A 89 -2.19 3.82 18.72
CA GLY A 89 -1.81 5.23 18.83
C GLY A 89 -1.97 6.02 17.52
N ASP A 90 -1.30 7.17 17.43
CA ASP A 90 -1.36 8.03 16.25
C ASP A 90 -0.46 7.49 15.14
N ILE A 91 -1.05 7.09 14.02
CA ILE A 91 -0.34 6.54 12.86
C ILE A 91 0.74 7.50 12.35
N LEU A 92 0.55 8.82 12.50
CA LEU A 92 1.53 9.83 12.06
C LEU A 92 2.84 9.79 12.87
N ASN A 93 2.83 9.23 14.07
CA ASN A 93 3.99 9.18 14.96
C ASN A 93 4.68 7.80 14.96
N VAL A 94 4.06 6.77 14.39
CA VAL A 94 4.55 5.39 14.46
C VAL A 94 5.97 5.23 13.90
N GLU A 95 6.31 5.95 12.84
CA GLU A 95 7.65 5.91 12.26
C GLU A 95 8.71 6.52 13.19
N ASP A 96 8.39 7.64 13.83
CA ASP A 96 9.31 8.30 14.77
C ASP A 96 9.53 7.41 15.99
N GLU A 97 8.45 6.85 16.55
CA GLU A 97 8.52 5.91 17.68
C GLU A 97 9.30 4.63 17.32
N ALA A 98 9.09 4.07 16.12
CA ALA A 98 9.83 2.90 15.66
C ALA A 98 11.31 3.21 15.42
N THR A 99 11.64 4.42 14.96
CA THR A 99 13.02 4.87 14.74
C THR A 99 13.75 5.08 16.08
N GLU A 100 13.11 5.76 17.04
CA GLU A 100 13.64 5.95 18.39
C GLU A 100 13.87 4.61 19.11
N ALA A 101 13.00 3.62 18.87
CA ALA A 101 13.13 2.26 19.39
C ALA A 101 14.16 1.39 18.63
N GLY A 102 14.76 1.89 17.55
CA GLY A 102 15.71 1.14 16.71
C GLY A 102 15.08 0.01 15.90
N LEU A 103 13.77 0.08 15.63
CA LEU A 103 12.97 -0.91 14.90
C LEU A 103 12.72 -0.52 13.43
N ALA A 104 12.88 0.76 13.09
CA ALA A 104 12.80 1.29 11.73
C ALA A 104 14.14 1.92 11.29
N ARG A 105 14.36 2.04 9.98
CA ARG A 105 15.51 2.76 9.44
C ARG A 105 15.35 4.27 9.72
N PRO A 106 16.42 4.99 10.12
CA PRO A 106 16.36 6.43 10.31
C PRO A 106 16.00 7.13 8.99
N LYS A 107 15.33 8.28 9.09
CA LYS A 107 14.94 9.05 7.90
C LYS A 107 16.20 9.48 7.16
N GLU A 108 16.14 9.56 5.82
CA GLU A 108 17.28 10.01 5.02
C GLU A 108 17.80 11.40 5.46
N GLU A 109 16.91 12.25 5.99
CA GLU A 109 17.25 13.55 6.57
C GLU A 109 18.14 13.41 7.83
N ASP A 110 17.88 12.43 8.70
CA ASP A 110 18.68 12.16 9.90
C ASP A 110 20.09 11.64 9.55
N VAL A 111 20.22 10.98 8.39
CA VAL A 111 21.50 10.42 7.90
C VAL A 111 22.31 11.49 7.14
N ALA A 112 21.65 12.45 6.51
CA ALA A 112 22.30 13.53 5.77
C ALA A 112 23.11 14.50 6.66
N ASP A 113 22.71 14.67 7.93
CA ASP A 113 23.51 15.40 8.93
C ASP A 113 24.80 14.67 9.33
N ALA A 114 24.93 13.38 9.02
CA ALA A 114 26.13 12.58 9.30
C ALA A 114 27.08 12.43 8.09
N VAL A 115 26.60 12.57 6.84
CA VAL A 115 27.43 12.46 5.62
C VAL A 115 26.87 13.32 4.48
N SER A 116 27.70 14.25 3.97
CA SER A 116 27.45 15.15 2.82
C SER A 116 27.05 14.44 1.50
N PRO A 117 26.35 15.13 0.57
CA PRO A 117 25.22 14.54 -0.14
C PRO A 117 25.51 14.15 -1.59
N GLN A 118 24.81 13.12 -2.07
CA GLN A 118 24.15 13.13 -3.40
C GLN A 118 23.25 11.91 -3.58
N ARG A 119 21.96 12.07 -3.29
CA ARG A 119 20.84 11.49 -4.06
C ARG A 119 19.52 12.10 -3.59
N SER A 120 18.85 12.78 -4.50
CA SER A 120 17.58 13.46 -4.26
C SER A 120 16.45 12.44 -4.16
N THR A 121 15.76 12.40 -3.03
CA THR A 121 14.46 11.74 -2.87
C THR A 121 13.34 12.79 -2.78
N ILE A 122 12.10 12.29 -2.84
CA ILE A 122 10.87 13.02 -3.20
C ILE A 122 10.46 14.08 -2.15
N GLY A 123 11.11 14.14 -0.99
CA GLY A 123 10.88 15.13 0.06
C GLY A 123 11.20 16.59 -0.34
N ALA A 124 12.06 16.80 -1.33
CA ALA A 124 12.54 18.14 -1.72
C ALA A 124 11.52 19.05 -2.43
N LEU A 125 10.28 18.60 -2.67
CA LEU A 125 9.27 19.33 -3.45
C LEU A 125 8.17 19.99 -2.62
N LYS A 126 8.29 20.04 -1.28
CA LYS A 126 7.29 20.70 -0.41
C LYS A 126 7.62 22.14 -0.01
N GLU A 127 8.71 22.73 -0.48
CA GLU A 127 9.08 24.11 -0.13
C GLU A 127 8.96 25.16 -1.24
N GLU A 128 8.35 24.82 -2.39
CA GLU A 128 8.00 25.84 -3.40
C GLU A 128 6.48 25.89 -3.64
N ARG A 129 5.73 26.37 -2.63
CA ARG A 129 4.49 27.11 -2.90
C ARG A 129 4.06 28.02 -1.76
#